data_AF-U2E862-F1
#
_entry.id   AF-U2E862-F1
#
_cell.length_a   1.000
_cell.length_b   1.000
_cell.length_c   1.000
_cell.angle_alpha   90.00
_cell.angle_beta   90.00
_cell.angle_gamma   90.00
#
_symmetry.space_group_name_H-M   'P 1'
#
loop_
_entity.id
_entity.type
_entity.pdbx_description
1 polymer ?
#
loop_
_entity_poly.entity_id
_entity_poly.type
_entity_poly.pdbx_seq_one_letter_code
_entity_poly.pdbx_strand_id
1 'polypeptide(L)'
;MGPYCEALKINKSVYKEFKKQMKRSEKCMKKKKYNRYIFEAEKSLQILKRSIGLNNPIAGRIYFSIGKVYNQLDQREKANEYLSDAKNIYEAFIIKYKDNSTYINDIKKSKKDLAIIYTILSDIALKLNDTRLLDEINTKLVDNEYVSTQDKIGALFQLAEFRKRAKHYDEAYDYGKQTIELLRYLRICNEHYYIQMYIILGLSALKMENYERAIIILKNLKENYSLQRSDSNNVQEYLNAAYAKKDESD
;
A
#
# COMPACT_ATOMS: atom_id res chain seq x y z
N MET A 1 2.97 -24.48 14.41
CA MET A 1 4.05 -24.57 13.39
C MET A 1 3.34 -24.88 12.08
N GLY A 2 3.64 -24.20 10.97
CA GLY A 2 2.86 -24.32 9.74
C GLY A 2 3.10 -25.62 8.97
N PRO A 3 2.12 -26.14 8.21
CA PRO A 3 2.23 -27.43 7.50
C PRO A 3 3.22 -27.42 6.33
N TYR A 4 3.60 -26.25 5.78
CA TYR A 4 4.74 -26.19 4.84
C TYR A 4 6.08 -26.46 5.51
N CYS A 5 6.23 -26.10 6.79
CA CYS A 5 7.40 -26.50 7.58
C CYS A 5 7.38 -28.01 7.86
N GLU A 6 6.21 -28.64 7.92
CA GLU A 6 6.07 -30.09 8.09
C GLU A 6 6.36 -30.83 6.78
N ALA A 7 5.83 -30.35 5.65
CA ALA A 7 6.10 -30.89 4.33
C ALA A 7 7.61 -30.88 4.01
N LEU A 8 8.31 -29.78 4.33
CA LEU A 8 9.76 -29.72 4.13
C LEU A 8 10.52 -30.72 5.00
N LYS A 9 10.03 -31.01 6.22
CA LYS A 9 10.66 -31.96 7.16
C LYS A 9 10.52 -33.42 6.74
N ILE A 10 9.57 -33.77 5.86
CA ILE A 10 9.41 -35.14 5.35
C ILE A 10 10.74 -35.62 4.76
N ASN A 11 11.39 -34.78 3.95
CA ASN A 11 12.75 -35.04 3.48
C ASN A 11 13.78 -34.43 4.45
N LYS A 12 14.18 -35.21 5.45
CA LYS A 12 15.13 -34.78 6.50
C LYS A 12 16.46 -34.25 5.94
N SER A 13 16.95 -34.80 4.82
CA SER A 13 18.20 -34.35 4.19
C SER A 13 18.05 -32.95 3.60
N VAL A 14 17.01 -32.75 2.79
CA VAL A 14 16.69 -31.46 2.17
C VAL A 14 16.37 -30.41 3.23
N TYR A 15 15.63 -30.75 4.28
CA TYR A 15 15.35 -29.84 5.39
C TYR A 15 16.63 -29.39 6.12
N LYS A 16 17.58 -30.31 6.37
CA LYS A 16 18.88 -29.97 6.98
C LYS A 16 19.69 -29.03 6.08
N GLU A 17 19.70 -29.31 4.78
CA GLU A 17 20.37 -28.46 3.78
C GLU A 17 19.75 -27.05 3.75
N PHE A 18 18.42 -26.95 3.64
CA PHE A 18 17.69 -25.68 3.67
C PHE A 18 17.99 -24.89 4.95
N LYS A 19 17.94 -25.53 6.12
CA LYS A 19 18.22 -24.88 7.40
C LYS A 19 19.67 -24.38 7.47
N LYS A 20 20.64 -25.15 6.95
CA LYS A 20 22.05 -24.73 6.86
C LYS A 20 22.19 -23.52 5.96
N GLN A 21 21.48 -23.50 4.83
CA GLN A 21 21.51 -22.42 3.86
C GLN A 21 20.89 -21.12 4.42
N MET A 22 19.74 -21.22 5.09
CA MET A 22 19.12 -20.08 5.79
C MET A 22 20.00 -19.52 6.91
N LYS A 23 20.70 -20.36 7.68
CA LYS A 23 21.67 -19.87 8.68
C LYS A 23 22.80 -19.04 8.06
N ARG A 24 23.25 -19.40 6.85
CA ARG A 24 24.28 -18.64 6.12
C ARG A 24 23.76 -17.27 5.68
N SER A 25 22.53 -17.23 5.15
CA SER A 25 21.91 -15.96 4.75
C SER A 25 21.69 -15.05 5.97
N GLU A 26 21.14 -15.56 7.07
CA GLU A 26 20.97 -14.82 8.33
C GLU A 26 22.30 -14.25 8.86
N LYS A 27 23.38 -15.03 8.81
CA LYS A 27 24.72 -14.57 9.19
C LYS A 27 25.20 -13.42 8.30
N CYS A 28 24.92 -13.47 7.00
CA CYS A 28 25.25 -12.39 6.08
C CYS A 28 24.46 -11.12 6.37
N MET A 29 23.16 -11.23 6.69
CA MET A 29 22.34 -10.09 7.10
C MET A 29 22.84 -9.42 8.36
N LYS A 30 23.17 -10.19 9.40
CA LYS A 30 23.72 -9.64 10.65
C LYS A 30 25.01 -8.85 10.43
N LYS A 31 25.79 -9.23 9.41
CA LYS A 31 27.04 -8.55 9.02
C LYS A 31 26.83 -7.48 7.93
N LYS A 32 25.58 -7.17 7.56
CA LYS A 32 25.22 -6.25 6.46
C LYS A 32 25.90 -6.57 5.13
N LYS A 33 26.20 -7.85 4.86
CA LYS A 33 26.78 -8.32 3.59
C LYS A 33 25.68 -8.62 2.59
N TYR A 34 25.06 -7.57 2.05
CA TYR A 34 23.82 -7.67 1.27
C TYR A 34 23.91 -8.54 0.02
N ASN A 35 24.92 -8.36 -0.85
CA ASN A 35 25.07 -9.20 -2.04
C ASN A 35 25.23 -10.69 -1.70
N ARG A 36 25.98 -10.99 -0.63
CA ARG A 36 26.14 -12.36 -0.17
C ARG A 36 24.87 -12.90 0.47
N TYR A 37 24.12 -12.07 1.18
CA TYR A 37 22.81 -12.46 1.69
C TYR A 37 21.88 -12.90 0.55
N ILE A 38 21.74 -12.06 -0.48
CA ILE A 38 20.86 -12.32 -1.63
C ILE A 38 21.24 -13.65 -2.27
N PHE A 39 22.53 -13.85 -2.59
CA PHE A 39 23.02 -15.11 -3.14
C PHE A 39 22.69 -16.34 -2.27
N GLU A 40 22.88 -16.24 -0.95
CA GLU A 40 22.59 -17.36 -0.05
C GLU A 40 21.06 -17.58 0.10
N ALA A 41 20.25 -16.53 -0.01
CA ALA A 41 18.80 -16.59 0.03
C ALA A 41 18.19 -17.18 -1.26
N GLU A 42 18.72 -16.82 -2.44
CA GLU A 42 18.35 -17.42 -3.73
C GLU A 42 18.64 -18.92 -3.77
N LYS A 43 19.77 -19.35 -3.18
CA LYS A 43 20.05 -20.79 -2.99
C LYS A 43 19.00 -21.48 -2.13
N SER A 44 18.49 -20.82 -1.08
CA SER A 44 17.38 -21.37 -0.29
C SER A 44 16.11 -21.51 -1.13
N LEU A 45 15.82 -20.56 -2.03
CA LEU A 45 14.71 -20.68 -2.99
C LEU A 45 14.90 -21.87 -3.94
N GLN A 46 16.11 -22.11 -4.46
CA GLN A 46 16.40 -23.27 -5.30
C GLN A 46 16.13 -24.61 -4.57
N ILE A 47 16.47 -24.69 -3.29
CA ILE A 47 16.19 -25.86 -2.45
C ILE A 47 14.68 -26.05 -2.26
N LEU A 48 13.92 -24.96 -2.03
CA LEU A 48 12.45 -25.02 -1.93
C LEU A 48 11.81 -25.45 -3.25
N LYS A 49 12.27 -24.89 -4.37
CA LYS A 49 11.75 -25.19 -5.72
C LYS A 49 11.80 -26.69 -6.03
N ARG A 50 12.90 -27.36 -5.71
CA ARG A 50 13.06 -28.81 -5.95
C ARG A 50 12.42 -29.72 -4.89
N SER A 51 11.82 -29.16 -3.84
CA SER A 51 11.24 -29.94 -2.73
C SER A 51 9.73 -29.77 -2.59
N ILE A 52 9.28 -28.58 -2.20
CA ILE A 52 7.86 -28.27 -1.92
C ILE A 52 7.31 -27.18 -2.85
N GLY A 53 8.08 -26.78 -3.87
CA GLY A 53 7.75 -25.69 -4.79
C GLY A 53 7.98 -24.29 -4.19
N LEU A 54 7.62 -23.26 -4.96
CA LEU A 54 7.77 -21.85 -4.57
C LEU A 54 6.45 -21.18 -4.17
N ASN A 55 5.30 -21.79 -4.47
CA ASN A 55 3.97 -21.22 -4.17
C ASN A 55 3.55 -21.50 -2.72
N ASN A 56 4.38 -21.07 -1.76
CA ASN A 56 4.16 -21.27 -0.33
C ASN A 56 4.72 -20.10 0.51
N PRO A 57 4.20 -19.85 1.73
CA PRO A 57 4.61 -18.72 2.56
C PRO A 57 6.07 -18.77 3.04
N ILE A 58 6.76 -19.93 2.96
CA ILE A 58 8.19 -20.00 3.28
C ILE A 58 8.99 -19.31 2.17
N ALA A 59 8.70 -19.60 0.92
CA ALA A 59 9.29 -18.91 -0.23
C ALA A 59 8.92 -17.43 -0.23
N GLY A 60 7.63 -17.09 0.01
CA GLY A 60 7.17 -15.70 0.12
C GLY A 60 7.99 -14.86 1.10
N ARG A 61 8.37 -15.42 2.26
CA ARG A 61 9.25 -14.73 3.22
C ARG A 61 10.64 -14.47 2.66
N ILE A 62 11.20 -15.41 1.90
CA ILE A 62 12.55 -15.26 1.34
C ILE A 62 12.53 -14.19 0.24
N TYR A 63 11.56 -14.24 -0.67
CA TYR A 63 11.34 -13.21 -1.69
C TYR A 63 11.18 -11.82 -1.04
N PHE A 64 10.29 -11.71 -0.05
CA PHE A 64 10.09 -10.47 0.70
C PHE A 64 11.40 -9.94 1.31
N SER A 65 12.19 -10.83 1.92
CA SER A 65 13.42 -10.41 2.59
C SER A 65 14.50 -9.97 1.60
N ILE A 66 14.58 -10.62 0.42
CA ILE A 66 15.46 -10.17 -0.68
C ILE A 66 15.00 -8.81 -1.21
N GLY A 67 13.69 -8.65 -1.46
CA GLY A 67 13.10 -7.40 -1.91
C GLY A 67 13.39 -6.23 -0.96
N LYS A 68 13.31 -6.45 0.35
CA LYS A 68 13.74 -5.45 1.36
C LYS A 68 15.21 -5.06 1.24
N VAL A 69 16.09 -6.01 0.96
CA VAL A 69 17.52 -5.72 0.80
C VAL A 69 17.78 -4.92 -0.46
N TYR A 70 17.13 -5.25 -1.58
CA TYR A 70 17.22 -4.42 -2.78
C TYR A 70 16.68 -3.01 -2.55
N ASN A 71 15.58 -2.86 -1.81
CA ASN A 71 15.06 -1.55 -1.42
C ASN A 71 16.08 -0.77 -0.58
N GLN A 72 16.77 -1.42 0.37
CA GLN A 72 17.84 -0.81 1.15
C GLN A 72 19.07 -0.41 0.31
N LEU A 73 19.29 -1.08 -0.82
CA LEU A 73 20.34 -0.78 -1.79
C LEU A 73 19.89 0.24 -2.86
N ASP A 74 18.69 0.80 -2.74
CA ASP A 74 18.05 1.70 -3.70
C ASP A 74 17.89 1.11 -5.12
N GLN A 75 17.94 -0.23 -5.25
CA GLN A 75 17.71 -0.93 -6.52
C GLN A 75 16.21 -1.22 -6.69
N ARG A 76 15.44 -0.18 -7.01
CA ARG A 76 13.97 -0.17 -6.96
C ARG A 76 13.32 -1.18 -7.89
N GLU A 77 13.85 -1.36 -9.10
CA GLU A 77 13.28 -2.29 -10.09
C GLU A 77 13.38 -3.73 -9.59
N LYS A 78 14.54 -4.12 -9.03
CA LYS A 78 14.73 -5.44 -8.42
C LYS A 78 13.93 -5.59 -7.14
N ALA A 79 13.83 -4.53 -6.33
CA ALA A 79 12.99 -4.55 -5.15
C ALA A 79 11.52 -4.81 -5.55
N ASN A 80 11.03 -4.13 -6.58
CA ASN A 80 9.67 -4.30 -7.11
C ASN A 80 9.42 -5.74 -7.56
N GLU A 81 10.33 -6.33 -8.33
CA GLU A 81 10.23 -7.73 -8.81
C GLU A 81 10.08 -8.71 -7.64
N TYR A 82 11.03 -8.70 -6.71
CA TYR A 82 11.03 -9.62 -5.56
C TYR A 82 9.86 -9.38 -4.59
N LEU A 83 9.43 -8.13 -4.40
CA LEU A 83 8.29 -7.80 -3.54
C LEU A 83 6.96 -8.18 -4.21
N SER A 84 6.84 -8.02 -5.52
CA SER A 84 5.67 -8.46 -6.29
C SER A 84 5.52 -9.98 -6.28
N ASP A 85 6.61 -10.73 -6.40
CA ASP A 85 6.59 -12.18 -6.24
C ASP A 85 6.12 -12.59 -4.84
N ALA A 86 6.66 -11.95 -3.80
CA ALA A 86 6.23 -12.19 -2.42
C ALA A 86 4.73 -11.86 -2.21
N LYS A 87 4.28 -10.73 -2.76
CA LYS A 87 2.87 -10.29 -2.74
C LYS A 87 1.98 -11.39 -3.32
N ASN A 88 2.25 -11.81 -4.54
CA ASN A 88 1.46 -12.80 -5.27
C ASN A 88 1.39 -14.13 -4.50
N ILE A 89 2.52 -14.59 -3.93
CA ILE A 89 2.56 -15.81 -3.13
C ILE A 89 1.66 -15.70 -1.89
N TYR A 90 1.75 -14.59 -1.16
CA TYR A 90 0.96 -14.41 0.06
C TYR A 90 -0.53 -14.21 -0.22
N GLU A 91 -0.90 -13.44 -1.25
CA GLU A 91 -2.30 -13.29 -1.66
C GLU A 91 -2.92 -14.63 -2.06
N ALA A 92 -2.24 -15.38 -2.93
CA ALA A 92 -2.70 -16.70 -3.35
C ALA A 92 -2.83 -17.67 -2.17
N PHE A 93 -1.87 -17.64 -1.23
CA PHE A 93 -1.91 -18.46 -0.01
C PHE A 93 -3.11 -18.09 0.87
N ILE A 94 -3.35 -16.80 1.12
CA ILE A 94 -4.47 -16.35 1.95
C ILE A 94 -5.80 -16.73 1.33
N ILE A 95 -5.99 -16.50 0.02
CA ILE A 95 -7.23 -16.84 -0.69
C ILE A 95 -7.50 -18.34 -0.61
N LYS A 96 -6.48 -19.16 -0.89
CA LYS A 96 -6.61 -20.62 -0.92
C LYS A 96 -6.96 -21.23 0.44
N TYR A 97 -6.48 -20.64 1.54
CA TYR A 97 -6.60 -21.23 2.87
C TYR A 97 -7.41 -20.38 3.85
N LYS A 98 -8.15 -19.35 3.40
CA LYS A 98 -8.87 -18.39 4.25
C LYS A 98 -9.75 -19.01 5.33
N ASP A 99 -10.39 -20.15 5.03
CA ASP A 99 -11.33 -20.83 5.93
C ASP A 99 -10.68 -22.03 6.67
N ASN A 100 -9.37 -22.22 6.53
CA ASN A 100 -8.67 -23.36 7.12
C ASN A 100 -8.01 -22.99 8.46
N SER A 101 -8.58 -23.51 9.55
CA SER A 101 -8.12 -23.24 10.92
C SER A 101 -6.69 -23.70 11.20
N THR A 102 -6.17 -24.71 10.50
CA THR A 102 -4.78 -25.16 10.63
C THR A 102 -3.79 -24.07 10.22
N TYR A 103 -4.17 -23.23 9.25
CA TYR A 103 -3.30 -22.20 8.67
C TYR A 103 -3.52 -20.80 9.27
N ILE A 104 -4.41 -20.65 10.26
CA ILE A 104 -4.80 -19.32 10.78
C ILE A 104 -3.61 -18.45 11.21
N ASN A 105 -2.60 -19.06 11.83
CA ASN A 105 -1.40 -18.36 12.28
C ASN A 105 -0.49 -17.94 11.11
N ASP A 106 -0.36 -18.79 10.09
CA ASP A 106 0.43 -18.48 8.90
C ASP A 106 -0.28 -17.43 8.03
N ILE A 107 -1.61 -17.47 7.96
CA ILE A 107 -2.44 -16.46 7.29
C ILE A 107 -2.28 -15.12 7.99
N LYS A 108 -2.44 -15.08 9.32
CA LYS A 108 -2.23 -13.87 10.13
C LYS A 108 -0.84 -13.28 9.90
N LYS A 109 0.20 -14.12 9.84
CA LYS A 109 1.56 -13.68 9.55
C LYS A 109 1.72 -13.18 8.12
N SER A 110 1.14 -13.87 7.14
CA SER A 110 1.19 -13.47 5.73
C SER A 110 0.50 -12.13 5.50
N LYS A 111 -0.65 -11.88 6.14
CA LYS A 111 -1.34 -10.58 6.09
C LYS A 111 -0.50 -9.45 6.67
N LYS A 112 0.23 -9.69 7.77
CA LYS A 112 1.20 -8.74 8.35
C LYS A 112 2.37 -8.47 7.41
N ASP A 113 2.94 -9.52 6.83
CA ASP A 113 4.04 -9.38 5.86
C ASP A 113 3.54 -8.62 4.61
N LEU A 114 2.32 -8.89 4.12
CA LEU A 114 1.68 -8.16 3.04
C LEU A 114 1.49 -6.67 3.34
N ALA A 115 1.08 -6.31 4.56
CA ALA A 115 0.95 -4.91 4.95
C ALA A 115 2.27 -4.15 4.73
N ILE A 116 3.39 -4.74 5.14
CA ILE A 116 4.72 -4.14 4.94
C ILE A 116 5.10 -4.12 3.45
N ILE A 117 4.82 -5.21 2.72
CA ILE A 117 5.10 -5.30 1.28
C ILE A 117 4.37 -4.19 0.54
N TYR A 118 3.07 -4.01 0.80
CA TYR A 118 2.27 -2.97 0.17
C TYR A 118 2.80 -1.57 0.46
N THR A 119 3.20 -1.27 1.70
CA THR A 119 3.77 0.04 2.03
C THR A 119 5.05 0.31 1.23
N ILE A 120 5.93 -0.69 1.09
CA ILE A 120 7.17 -0.55 0.32
C ILE A 120 6.87 -0.44 -1.18
N LEU A 121 5.96 -1.26 -1.70
CA LEU A 121 5.57 -1.22 -3.12
C LEU A 121 4.91 0.11 -3.49
N SER A 122 4.11 0.71 -2.60
CA SER A 122 3.53 2.03 -2.80
C SER A 122 4.61 3.12 -2.93
N ASP A 123 5.61 3.14 -2.03
CA ASP A 123 6.76 4.06 -2.13
C ASP A 123 7.58 3.84 -3.40
N ILE A 124 7.82 2.59 -3.79
CA ILE A 124 8.51 2.26 -5.04
C ILE A 124 7.70 2.75 -6.25
N ALA A 125 6.39 2.47 -6.28
CA ALA A 125 5.50 2.89 -7.37
C ALA A 125 5.50 4.42 -7.54
N LEU A 126 5.44 5.15 -6.42
CA LEU A 126 5.53 6.61 -6.43
C LEU A 126 6.85 7.09 -7.03
N LYS A 127 7.98 6.51 -6.61
CA LYS A 127 9.32 6.91 -7.10
C LYS A 127 9.56 6.53 -8.57
N LEU A 128 8.96 5.44 -9.03
CA LEU A 128 9.01 5.01 -10.42
C LEU A 128 7.97 5.72 -11.31
N ASN A 129 7.09 6.55 -10.73
CA ASN A 129 5.91 7.12 -11.39
C ASN A 129 4.99 6.04 -12.04
N ASP A 130 4.94 4.84 -11.46
CA ASP A 130 4.06 3.76 -11.91
C ASP A 130 2.66 3.94 -11.30
N THR A 131 1.84 4.72 -12.00
CA THR A 131 0.47 5.05 -11.55
C THR A 131 -0.44 3.83 -11.45
N ARG A 132 -0.24 2.82 -12.29
CA ARG A 132 -1.06 1.60 -12.27
C ARG A 132 -0.74 0.78 -11.01
N LEU A 133 0.54 0.58 -10.74
CA LEU A 133 0.97 -0.13 -9.52
C LEU A 133 0.55 0.64 -8.26
N LEU A 134 0.67 1.97 -8.29
CA LEU A 134 0.27 2.81 -7.15
C LEU A 134 -1.23 2.65 -6.84
N ASP A 135 -2.08 2.68 -7.85
CA ASP A 135 -3.54 2.47 -7.68
C ASP A 135 -3.84 1.09 -7.10
N GLU A 136 -3.30 0.03 -7.72
CA GLU A 136 -3.50 -1.35 -7.28
C GLU A 136 -3.09 -1.53 -5.81
N ILE A 137 -1.89 -1.07 -5.45
CA ILE A 137 -1.33 -1.29 -4.11
C ILE A 137 -2.03 -0.44 -3.07
N ASN A 138 -2.38 0.81 -3.37
CA ASN A 138 -3.04 1.68 -2.41
C ASN A 138 -4.46 1.19 -2.08
N THR A 139 -5.21 0.67 -3.05
CA THR A 139 -6.51 0.04 -2.75
C THR A 139 -6.33 -1.12 -1.76
N LYS A 140 -5.32 -1.97 -1.98
CA LYS A 140 -5.02 -3.10 -1.06
C LYS A 140 -4.55 -2.64 0.32
N LEU A 141 -3.84 -1.51 0.43
CA LEU A 141 -3.38 -0.95 1.70
C LEU A 141 -4.53 -0.57 2.60
N VAL A 142 -5.54 0.11 2.04
CA VAL A 142 -6.70 0.61 2.79
C VAL A 142 -7.48 -0.55 3.42
N ASP A 143 -7.68 -1.63 2.66
CA ASP A 143 -8.43 -2.82 3.07
C ASP A 143 -7.68 -3.71 4.07
N ASN A 144 -6.35 -3.58 4.18
CA ASN A 144 -5.55 -4.48 5.02
C ASN A 144 -5.62 -4.09 6.51
N GLU A 145 -6.06 -5.03 7.35
CA GLU A 145 -6.24 -4.84 8.79
C GLU A 145 -4.93 -4.59 9.58
N TYR A 146 -3.76 -4.94 9.02
CA TYR A 146 -2.46 -4.78 9.69
C TYR A 146 -1.69 -3.53 9.23
N VAL A 147 -2.20 -2.80 8.24
CA VAL A 147 -1.60 -1.54 7.80
C VAL A 147 -1.87 -0.47 8.86
N SER A 148 -0.86 0.32 9.19
CA SER A 148 -1.01 1.39 10.18
C SER A 148 -2.01 2.43 9.68
N THR A 149 -2.78 3.03 10.60
CA THR A 149 -3.76 4.06 10.20
C THR A 149 -3.08 5.24 9.50
N GLN A 150 -1.83 5.55 9.84
CA GLN A 150 -1.04 6.58 9.17
C GLN A 150 -0.73 6.22 7.71
N ASP A 151 -0.31 4.98 7.45
CA ASP A 151 -0.08 4.51 6.08
C ASP A 151 -1.39 4.47 5.27
N LYS A 152 -2.52 4.13 5.91
CA LYS A 152 -3.85 4.20 5.26
C LYS A 152 -4.23 5.62 4.86
N ILE A 153 -3.95 6.62 5.70
CA ILE A 153 -4.19 8.03 5.38
C ILE A 153 -3.38 8.43 4.13
N GLY A 154 -2.10 8.04 4.08
CA GLY A 154 -1.26 8.28 2.90
C GLY A 154 -1.80 7.62 1.62
N ALA A 155 -2.22 6.35 1.72
CA ALA A 155 -2.81 5.62 0.60
C ALA A 155 -4.13 6.24 0.11
N LEU A 156 -5.05 6.59 1.03
CA LEU A 156 -6.32 7.24 0.70
C LEU A 156 -6.10 8.62 0.05
N PHE A 157 -5.17 9.41 0.57
CA PHE A 157 -4.82 10.69 -0.01
C PHE A 157 -4.36 10.54 -1.47
N GLN A 158 -3.45 9.59 -1.73
CA GLN A 158 -2.95 9.32 -3.07
C GLN A 158 -4.04 8.80 -4.02
N LEU A 159 -4.93 7.92 -3.54
CA LEU A 159 -6.08 7.46 -4.31
C LEU A 159 -7.04 8.60 -4.66
N ALA A 160 -7.34 9.49 -3.71
CA ALA A 160 -8.20 10.66 -3.94
C ALA A 160 -7.61 11.57 -5.02
N GLU A 161 -6.30 11.86 -4.95
CA GLU A 161 -5.61 12.62 -5.99
C GLU A 161 -5.64 11.93 -7.35
N PHE A 162 -5.37 10.62 -7.39
CA PHE A 162 -5.34 9.84 -8.62
C PHE A 162 -6.72 9.80 -9.30
N ARG A 163 -7.77 9.49 -8.53
CA ARG A 163 -9.15 9.47 -9.03
C ARG A 163 -9.62 10.85 -9.50
N LYS A 164 -9.24 11.93 -8.81
CA LYS A 164 -9.47 13.30 -9.28
C LYS A 164 -8.84 13.54 -10.65
N ARG A 165 -7.56 13.17 -10.83
CA ARG A 165 -6.84 13.34 -12.11
C ARG A 165 -7.47 12.50 -13.23
N ALA A 166 -7.95 11.29 -12.89
CA ALA A 166 -8.68 10.41 -13.80
C ALA A 166 -10.13 10.85 -14.06
N LYS A 167 -10.62 11.93 -13.42
CA LYS A 167 -11.99 12.45 -13.51
C LYS A 167 -13.07 11.50 -12.96
N HIS A 168 -12.69 10.56 -12.10
CA HIS A 168 -13.62 9.73 -11.32
C HIS A 168 -13.95 10.47 -10.01
N TYR A 169 -14.81 11.48 -10.11
CA TYR A 169 -15.04 12.44 -9.04
C TYR A 169 -15.79 11.86 -7.83
N ASP A 170 -16.66 10.88 -8.06
CA ASP A 170 -17.33 10.10 -7.02
C ASP A 170 -16.33 9.34 -6.14
N GLU A 171 -15.43 8.55 -6.74
CA GLU A 171 -14.40 7.82 -6.00
C GLU A 171 -13.42 8.79 -5.31
N ALA A 172 -13.04 9.89 -5.99
CA ALA A 172 -12.17 10.91 -5.43
C ALA A 172 -12.79 11.56 -4.17
N TYR A 173 -14.11 11.80 -4.22
CA TYR A 173 -14.87 12.33 -3.09
C TYR A 173 -14.86 11.34 -1.92
N ASP A 174 -15.15 10.07 -2.17
CA ASP A 174 -15.22 9.05 -1.11
C ASP A 174 -13.87 8.81 -0.42
N TYR A 175 -12.79 8.71 -1.19
CA TYR A 175 -11.45 8.59 -0.61
C TYR A 175 -11.02 9.85 0.14
N GLY A 176 -11.33 11.04 -0.39
CA GLY A 176 -11.06 12.30 0.29
C GLY A 176 -11.80 12.41 1.64
N LYS A 177 -13.05 11.95 1.69
CA LYS A 177 -13.87 11.94 2.91
C LYS A 177 -13.29 10.99 3.95
N GLN A 178 -12.99 9.75 3.56
CA GLN A 178 -12.36 8.76 4.44
C GLN A 178 -11.03 9.27 5.02
N THR A 179 -10.24 9.98 4.19
CA THR A 179 -8.97 10.59 4.64
C THR A 179 -9.21 11.59 5.77
N ILE A 180 -10.17 12.51 5.61
CA ILE A 180 -10.51 13.52 6.62
C ILE A 180 -11.04 12.86 7.91
N GLU A 181 -11.88 11.83 7.79
CA GLU A 181 -12.42 11.11 8.95
C GLU A 181 -11.31 10.46 9.78
N LEU A 182 -10.33 9.82 9.13
CA LEU A 182 -9.19 9.22 9.82
C LEU A 182 -8.27 10.27 10.44
N LEU A 183 -8.01 11.39 9.76
CA LEU A 183 -7.21 12.50 10.30
C LEU A 183 -7.85 13.05 11.58
N ARG A 184 -9.18 13.23 11.59
CA ARG A 184 -9.93 13.72 12.75
C ARG A 184 -9.92 12.69 13.88
N TYR A 185 -10.15 11.42 13.59
CA TYR A 185 -10.13 10.33 14.57
C TYR A 185 -8.80 10.26 15.32
N LEU A 186 -7.68 10.39 14.59
CA LEU A 186 -6.34 10.37 15.16
C LEU A 186 -5.88 11.71 15.74
N ARG A 187 -6.68 12.77 15.62
CA ARG A 187 -6.30 14.14 16.00
C ARG A 187 -4.99 14.59 15.36
N ILE A 188 -4.76 14.20 14.10
CA ILE A 188 -3.60 14.63 13.34
C ILE A 188 -3.87 16.03 12.82
N CYS A 189 -3.14 17.02 13.34
CA CYS A 189 -3.23 18.41 12.92
C CYS A 189 -2.21 18.68 11.80
N ASN A 190 -2.47 18.15 10.60
CA ASN A 190 -1.67 18.47 9.42
C ASN A 190 -2.54 19.25 8.43
N GLU A 191 -2.41 20.57 8.45
CA GLU A 191 -3.22 21.48 7.64
C GLU A 191 -3.10 21.20 6.14
N HIS A 192 -1.93 20.78 5.67
CA HIS A 192 -1.73 20.46 4.26
C HIS A 192 -2.68 19.35 3.79
N TYR A 193 -2.79 18.25 4.55
CA TYR A 193 -3.73 17.18 4.23
C TYR A 193 -5.17 17.67 4.20
N TYR A 194 -5.61 18.44 5.21
CA TYR A 194 -6.98 18.96 5.25
C TYR A 194 -7.28 19.87 4.08
N ILE A 195 -6.41 20.83 3.80
CA ILE A 195 -6.59 21.79 2.70
C ILE A 195 -6.74 21.04 1.38
N GLN A 196 -5.80 20.14 1.06
CA GLN A 196 -5.84 19.40 -0.19
C GLN A 196 -7.08 18.49 -0.27
N MET A 197 -7.48 17.80 0.81
CA MET A 197 -8.69 16.98 0.80
C MET A 197 -9.95 17.82 0.63
N TYR A 198 -10.10 18.95 1.30
CA TYR A 198 -11.27 19.82 1.10
C TYR A 198 -11.33 20.40 -0.32
N ILE A 199 -10.19 20.72 -0.94
CA ILE A 199 -10.15 21.12 -2.36
C ILE A 199 -10.65 19.97 -3.26
N ILE A 200 -10.19 18.74 -3.03
CA ILE A 200 -10.67 17.56 -3.79
C ILE A 200 -12.17 17.35 -3.59
N LEU A 201 -12.65 17.40 -2.34
CA LEU A 201 -14.07 17.23 -2.03
C LEU A 201 -14.94 18.31 -2.69
N GLY A 202 -14.53 19.58 -2.58
CA GLY A 202 -15.26 20.70 -3.18
C GLY A 202 -15.31 20.64 -4.70
N LEU A 203 -14.17 20.36 -5.35
CA LEU A 203 -14.13 20.15 -6.80
C LEU A 203 -14.98 18.95 -7.23
N SER A 204 -14.90 17.84 -6.50
CA SER A 204 -15.63 16.62 -6.86
C SER A 204 -17.14 16.84 -6.72
N ALA A 205 -17.58 17.49 -5.64
CA ALA A 205 -18.98 17.87 -5.46
C ALA A 205 -19.47 18.79 -6.58
N LEU A 206 -18.67 19.77 -6.99
CA LEU A 206 -18.97 20.66 -8.12
C LEU A 206 -19.14 19.87 -9.43
N LYS A 207 -18.23 18.92 -9.70
CA LYS A 207 -18.26 18.10 -10.93
C LYS A 207 -19.36 17.04 -10.94
N MET A 208 -19.86 16.66 -9.77
CA MET A 208 -21.05 15.82 -9.59
C MET A 208 -22.34 16.65 -9.51
N GLU A 209 -22.30 17.95 -9.86
CA GLU A 209 -23.45 18.87 -9.87
C GLU A 209 -24.12 19.06 -8.50
N ASN A 210 -23.41 18.75 -7.42
CA ASN A 210 -23.86 19.03 -6.07
C ASN A 210 -23.34 20.40 -5.61
N TYR A 211 -23.87 21.45 -6.24
CA TYR A 211 -23.37 22.83 -6.11
C TYR A 211 -23.45 23.36 -4.67
N GLU A 212 -24.56 23.07 -3.96
CA GLU A 212 -24.72 23.47 -2.57
C GLU A 212 -23.63 22.88 -1.67
N ARG A 213 -23.38 21.58 -1.80
CA ARG A 213 -22.32 20.91 -1.03
C ARG A 213 -20.94 21.45 -1.37
N ALA A 214 -20.67 21.70 -2.66
CA ALA A 214 -19.41 22.29 -3.10
C ALA A 214 -19.18 23.66 -2.44
N ILE A 215 -20.20 24.52 -2.42
CA ILE A 215 -20.16 25.84 -1.79
C ILE A 215 -19.87 25.72 -0.29
N ILE A 216 -20.60 24.85 0.42
CA ILE A 216 -20.43 24.66 1.87
C ILE A 216 -18.99 24.23 2.19
N ILE A 217 -18.47 23.24 1.46
CA ILE A 217 -17.12 22.69 1.69
C ILE A 217 -16.05 23.77 1.43
N LEU A 218 -16.13 24.45 0.28
CA LEU A 218 -15.12 25.42 -0.15
C LEU A 218 -15.14 26.70 0.69
N LYS A 219 -16.31 27.16 1.14
CA LYS A 219 -16.41 28.27 2.12
C LYS A 219 -15.76 27.92 3.44
N ASN A 220 -16.14 26.77 4.00
CA ASN A 220 -15.60 26.32 5.28
C ASN A 220 -14.07 26.21 5.21
N LEU A 221 -13.53 25.68 4.11
CA LEU A 221 -12.09 25.64 3.87
C LEU A 221 -11.46 27.05 3.92
N LYS A 222 -12.02 28.01 3.19
CA LYS A 222 -11.49 29.39 3.10
C LYS A 222 -11.58 30.15 4.43
N GLU A 223 -12.59 29.86 5.25
CA GLU A 223 -12.81 30.50 6.55
C GLU A 223 -11.89 29.92 7.64
N ASN A 224 -11.58 28.63 7.58
CA ASN A 224 -10.89 27.93 8.67
C ASN A 224 -9.41 27.65 8.41
N TYR A 225 -8.90 27.84 7.19
CA TYR A 225 -7.51 27.54 6.83
C TYR A 225 -6.84 28.67 6.07
N SER A 226 -5.55 28.88 6.35
CA SER A 226 -4.71 29.80 5.59
C SER A 226 -4.27 29.15 4.28
N LEU A 227 -4.77 29.66 3.15
CA LEU A 227 -4.50 29.10 1.82
C LEU A 227 -3.31 29.78 1.16
N GLN A 228 -2.47 28.99 0.50
CA GLN A 228 -1.49 29.54 -0.43
C GLN A 228 -2.20 30.19 -1.62
N ARG A 229 -1.51 31.13 -2.29
CA ARG A 229 -2.11 31.91 -3.39
C ARG A 229 -2.72 31.04 -4.49
N SER A 230 -2.04 29.95 -4.88
CA SER A 230 -2.55 29.01 -5.89
C SER A 230 -3.83 28.31 -5.44
N ASP A 231 -3.85 27.81 -4.20
CA ASP A 231 -5.01 27.10 -3.64
C ASP A 231 -6.20 28.06 -3.46
N SER A 232 -5.94 29.28 -2.98
CA SER A 232 -6.95 30.34 -2.85
C SER A 232 -7.59 30.69 -4.19
N ASN A 233 -6.78 30.82 -5.25
CA ASN A 233 -7.29 31.07 -6.60
C ASN A 233 -8.18 29.92 -7.10
N ASN A 234 -7.72 28.67 -6.95
CA ASN A 234 -8.50 27.49 -7.35
C ASN A 234 -9.83 27.40 -6.60
N VAL A 235 -9.81 27.60 -5.28
CA VAL A 235 -11.01 27.59 -4.43
C VAL A 235 -11.99 28.67 -4.87
N GLN A 236 -11.50 29.88 -5.18
CA GLN A 236 -12.34 30.98 -5.64
C GLN A 236 -12.96 30.68 -7.01
N GLU A 237 -12.21 30.10 -7.93
CA GLU A 237 -12.71 29.67 -9.24
C GLU A 237 -13.85 28.64 -9.09
N TYR A 238 -13.65 27.63 -8.26
CA TYR A 238 -14.66 26.60 -8.01
C TYR A 238 -15.91 27.17 -7.33
N LEU A 239 -15.76 28.11 -6.39
CA LEU A 239 -16.89 28.79 -5.76
C LEU A 239 -17.69 29.59 -6.79
N ASN A 240 -17.03 30.38 -7.63
CA ASN A 240 -17.70 31.17 -8.67
C ASN A 240 -18.48 30.26 -9.64
N ALA A 241 -17.88 29.15 -10.05
CA ALA A 241 -18.54 28.17 -10.90
C ALA A 241 -19.76 27.51 -10.23
N ALA A 242 -19.65 27.18 -8.94
CA ALA A 242 -20.74 26.58 -8.19
C ALA A 242 -21.94 27.53 -8.02
N TYR A 243 -21.68 28.82 -7.73
CA TYR A 243 -22.75 29.82 -7.62
C TYR A 243 -23.47 30.05 -8.94
N ALA A 244 -22.73 30.28 -10.02
CA ALA A 244 -23.31 30.52 -11.33
C ALA A 244 -24.24 29.37 -11.76
N LYS A 245 -23.85 28.11 -11.49
CA LYS A 245 -24.69 26.94 -11.80
C LYS A 245 -25.86 26.73 -10.86
N LYS A 246 -25.72 27.09 -9.58
CA LYS A 246 -26.84 27.04 -8.63
C LYS A 246 -27.96 27.99 -9.05
N ASP A 247 -27.60 29.22 -9.42
CA ASP A 247 -28.56 30.25 -9.83
C ASP A 247 -29.24 29.93 -11.18
N GLU A 248 -28.66 29.04 -12.00
CA GLU A 248 -29.26 28.52 -13.24
C GLU A 248 -30.22 27.34 -13.00
N SER A 249 -30.15 26.68 -11.84
CA SER A 249 -30.93 25.47 -11.50
C SER A 249 -32.17 25.73 -10.64
N ASP A 250 -32.30 26.96 -10.11
CA ASP A 250 -33.46 27.48 -9.35
C ASP A 250 -34.46 28.19 -10.29
#